data_AF-A0A828Y1E6-F1
#
_entry.id   AF-A0A828Y1E6-F1
#
_cell.length_a   1.000
_cell.length_b   1.000
_cell.length_c   1.000
_cell.angle_alpha   90.00
_cell.angle_beta   90.00
_cell.angle_gamma   90.00
#
_symmetry.space_group_name_H-M   'P 1'
#
loop_
_entity.id
_entity.type
_entity.pdbx_description
1 polymer ?
#
loop_
_entity_poly.entity_id
_entity_poly.type
_entity_poly.pdbx_seq_one_letter_code
_entity_poly.pdbx_strand_id
1 'polypeptide(L)'
;MSLTGVAESLKPFIRPVKYYKKVKTKNAKGEVITTYETEIPLDLPVTTIGTRQLIAMSEGSYTLEDRNFYQLGNALQIDYEDKFEFNGVKYVVSMIKDMMFEAGFIRYVCKKEIRKI
;
A
#
# COMPACT_ATOMS: atom_id res chain seq x y z
N MET A 1 15.89 -23.05 -4.48
CA MET A 1 15.50 -22.24 -3.31
C MET A 1 13.99 -22.04 -3.38
N SER A 2 13.25 -22.47 -2.35
CA SER A 2 11.78 -22.52 -2.40
C SER A 2 11.16 -21.13 -2.38
N LEU A 3 10.31 -20.83 -3.36
CA LEU A 3 9.57 -19.58 -3.55
C LEU A 3 8.68 -19.22 -2.34
N THR A 4 8.35 -20.22 -1.51
CA THR A 4 7.62 -20.04 -0.24
C THR A 4 8.41 -19.27 0.81
N GLY A 5 9.75 -19.27 0.79
CA GLY A 5 10.54 -18.66 1.86
C GLY A 5 10.36 -17.15 2.02
N VAL A 6 10.11 -16.44 0.92
CA VAL A 6 10.02 -14.97 0.94
C VAL A 6 8.67 -14.50 1.50
N ALA A 7 7.54 -15.03 1.03
CA ALA A 7 6.23 -14.74 1.60
C ALA A 7 6.14 -15.14 3.09
N GLU A 8 6.72 -16.29 3.47
CA GLU A 8 6.79 -16.73 4.86
C GLU A 8 7.59 -15.75 5.74
N SER A 9 8.68 -15.18 5.21
CA SER A 9 9.47 -14.15 5.93
C SER A 9 8.69 -12.87 6.23
N LEU A 10 7.58 -12.62 5.53
CA LEU A 10 6.74 -11.44 5.74
C LEU A 10 5.69 -11.66 6.85
N LYS A 11 5.36 -12.90 7.20
CA LYS A 11 4.34 -13.21 8.21
C LYS A 11 4.57 -12.56 9.58
N PRO A 12 5.80 -12.47 10.13
CA PRO A 12 6.06 -11.78 11.40
C PRO A 12 5.69 -10.28 11.40
N PHE A 13 5.56 -9.68 10.21
CA PHE A 13 5.24 -8.27 10.02
C PHE A 13 3.76 -8.01 9.78
N ILE A 14 2.90 -9.04 9.85
CA ILE A 14 1.44 -8.86 9.75
C ILE A 14 0.97 -7.92 10.86
N ARG A 15 0.28 -6.85 10.47
CA ARG A 15 -0.29 -5.86 11.37
C ARG A 15 -1.72 -5.53 10.94
N PRO A 16 -2.58 -5.13 11.88
CA PRO A 16 -3.89 -4.59 11.55
C PRO A 16 -3.71 -3.26 10.82
N VAL A 17 -4.39 -3.12 9.68
CA VAL A 17 -4.42 -1.93 8.85
C VAL A 17 -5.85 -1.67 8.42
N LYS A 18 -6.15 -0.41 8.11
CA LYS A 18 -7.44 -0.04 7.52
C LYS A 18 -7.24 0.31 6.07
N TYR A 19 -8.03 -0.28 5.19
CA TYR A 19 -8.03 0.01 3.77
C TYR A 19 -9.21 0.90 3.39
N TYR A 20 -8.98 1.85 2.50
CA TYR A 20 -10.00 2.74 1.96
C TYR A 20 -9.89 2.74 0.43
N LYS A 21 -10.93 2.25 -0.23
CA LYS A 21 -11.02 2.26 -1.69
C LYS A 21 -11.38 3.66 -2.19
N LYS A 22 -10.68 4.15 -3.20
CA LYS A 22 -11.00 5.43 -3.84
C LYS A 22 -12.23 5.28 -4.74
N VAL A 23 -13.09 6.29 -4.71
CA VAL A 23 -14.28 6.37 -5.56
C VAL A 23 -14.29 7.73 -6.23
N LYS A 24 -14.38 7.72 -7.56
CA LYS A 24 -14.57 8.93 -8.36
C LYS A 24 -16.05 9.13 -8.59
N THR A 25 -16.63 10.14 -7.97
CA THR A 25 -18.02 10.54 -8.18
C THR A 25 -18.07 11.83 -8.99
N LYS A 26 -19.07 11.99 -9.84
CA LYS A 26 -19.34 13.27 -10.51
C LYS A 26 -20.36 14.04 -9.68
N ASN A 27 -20.06 15.31 -9.38
CA ASN A 27 -21.02 16.17 -8.72
C ASN A 27 -22.07 16.70 -9.72
N ALA A 28 -23.10 17.40 -9.22
CA ALA A 28 -24.15 18.00 -10.04
C ALA A 28 -23.64 19.04 -11.06
N LYS A 29 -22.40 19.53 -10.89
CA LYS A 29 -21.72 20.47 -11.81
C LYS A 29 -20.83 19.76 -12.85
N GLY A 30 -20.77 18.42 -12.82
CA GLY A 30 -19.95 17.61 -13.72
C GLY A 30 -18.48 17.46 -13.30
N GLU A 31 -18.08 18.01 -12.15
CA GLU A 31 -16.71 17.89 -11.63
C GLU A 31 -16.49 16.51 -11.02
N VAL A 32 -15.33 15.91 -11.25
CA VAL A 32 -14.95 14.63 -10.67
C VAL A 32 -14.36 14.87 -9.28
N ILE A 33 -15.04 14.38 -8.25
CA ILE A 33 -14.60 14.39 -6.87
C ILE A 33 -14.07 13.01 -6.52
N THR A 34 -12.87 12.96 -5.95
CA THR A 34 -12.32 11.74 -5.36
C THR A 34 -12.75 11.64 -3.91
N THR A 35 -13.55 10.64 -3.60
CA THR A 35 -13.98 10.25 -2.25
C THR A 35 -13.39 8.88 -1.91
N TYR A 36 -13.55 8.45 -0.67
CA TYR A 36 -13.09 7.13 -0.22
C TYR A 36 -14.26 6.39 0.44
N GLU A 37 -14.36 5.09 0.18
CA GLU A 37 -15.36 4.23 0.82
C GLU A 37 -15.07 4.04 2.31
N THR A 38 -16.04 3.42 3.00
CA THR A 38 -15.89 2.98 4.38
C THR A 38 -14.64 2.13 4.56
N GLU A 39 -13.98 2.29 5.71
CA GLU A 39 -12.81 1.50 6.04
C GLU A 39 -13.09 -0.01 6.04
N ILE A 40 -12.17 -0.76 5.44
CA ILE A 40 -12.15 -2.23 5.49
C ILE A 40 -10.95 -2.62 6.36
N PRO A 41 -11.17 -3.26 7.53
CA PRO A 41 -10.07 -3.76 8.33
C PRO A 41 -9.39 -4.95 7.63
N LEU A 42 -8.07 -4.93 7.55
CA LEU A 42 -7.25 -5.99 6.96
C LEU A 42 -6.06 -6.29 7.88
N ASP A 43 -5.53 -7.51 7.76
CA ASP A 43 -4.27 -7.90 8.38
C ASP A 43 -3.23 -8.14 7.29
N LEU A 44 -2.32 -7.18 7.11
CA LEU A 44 -1.31 -7.20 6.05
C LEU A 44 0.09 -7.05 6.64
N PRO A 45 1.13 -7.70 6.08
CA PRO A 45 2.49 -7.35 6.40
C PRO A 45 2.79 -5.89 6.08
N VAL A 46 3.39 -5.17 7.03
CA VAL A 46 3.80 -3.76 6.86
C VAL A 46 5.28 -3.62 7.18
N THR A 47 6.05 -3.03 6.26
CA THR A 47 7.49 -2.74 6.46
C THR A 47 7.82 -1.30 6.09
N THR A 48 8.94 -0.78 6.62
CA THR A 48 9.54 0.48 6.14
C THR A 48 10.03 0.34 4.71
N ILE A 49 10.03 1.43 3.95
CA ILE A 49 10.88 1.49 2.75
C ILE A 49 12.35 1.55 3.19
N GLY A 50 13.12 0.52 2.83
CA GLY A 50 14.53 0.43 3.22
C GLY A 50 15.45 1.28 2.33
N THR A 51 16.61 1.68 2.83
CA THR A 51 17.59 2.52 2.09
C THR A 51 18.01 1.92 0.75
N ARG A 52 18.15 0.59 0.66
CA ARG A 52 18.45 -0.10 -0.61
C ARG A 52 17.32 0.00 -1.64
N GLN A 53 16.07 0.11 -1.19
CA GLN A 53 14.93 0.32 -2.07
C GLN A 53 14.90 1.77 -2.57
N LEU A 54 15.25 2.73 -1.72
CA LEU A 54 15.33 4.15 -2.10
C LEU A 54 16.36 4.40 -3.21
N ILE A 55 17.52 3.72 -3.17
CA ILE A 55 18.57 3.85 -4.20
C ILE A 55 18.11 3.38 -5.58
N ALA A 56 17.20 2.40 -5.64
CA ALA A 56 16.64 1.89 -6.89
C ALA A 56 15.44 2.71 -7.40
N MET A 57 15.06 3.77 -6.68
CA MET A 57 13.94 4.65 -7.02
C MET A 57 14.49 6.02 -7.42
N SER A 58 13.77 6.74 -8.26
CA SER A 58 14.16 8.10 -8.64
C SER A 58 14.31 8.97 -7.40
N GLU A 59 15.38 9.75 -7.33
CA GLU A 59 15.72 10.59 -6.18
C GLU A 59 14.53 11.48 -5.78
N GLY A 60 14.25 11.61 -4.48
CA GLY A 60 13.11 12.38 -3.95
C GLY A 60 11.73 11.72 -4.13
N SER A 61 11.64 10.53 -4.73
CA SER A 61 10.34 9.88 -4.94
C SER A 61 9.75 9.26 -3.67
N TYR A 62 10.58 8.78 -2.75
CA TYR A 62 10.13 8.10 -1.53
C TYR A 62 11.04 8.44 -0.35
N THR A 63 10.52 8.30 0.86
CA THR A 63 11.22 8.61 2.12
C THR A 63 11.19 7.42 3.07
N LEU A 64 11.96 7.49 4.16
CA LEU A 64 11.91 6.49 5.23
C LEU A 64 10.59 6.48 6.01
N GLU A 65 9.76 7.52 5.86
CA GLU A 65 8.44 7.59 6.50
C GLU A 65 7.37 6.82 5.73
N ASP A 66 7.65 6.50 4.46
CA ASP A 66 6.79 5.71 3.59
C ASP A 66 6.84 4.23 3.95
N ARG A 67 5.83 3.48 3.50
CA ARG A 67 5.63 2.08 3.90
C ARG A 67 5.38 1.18 2.71
N ASN A 68 5.83 -0.05 2.85
CA ASN A 68 5.39 -1.15 2.00
C ASN A 68 4.30 -1.91 2.73
N PHE A 69 3.18 -2.14 2.04
CA PHE A 69 2.14 -3.08 2.45
C PHE A 69 2.22 -4.29 1.52
N TYR A 70 1.96 -5.48 2.04
CA TYR A 70 2.01 -6.70 1.25
C TYR A 70 0.69 -7.43 1.35
N GLN A 71 0.21 -7.98 0.24
CA GLN A 71 -0.86 -8.96 0.25
C GLN A 71 -0.25 -10.33 -0.03
N LEU A 72 -0.35 -11.23 0.94
CA LEU A 72 0.07 -12.62 0.79
C LEU A 72 -1.09 -13.41 0.20
N GLY A 73 -0.89 -14.14 -0.90
CA GLY A 73 -1.99 -14.84 -1.56
C GLY A 73 -2.93 -13.90 -2.34
N ASN A 74 -4.16 -14.35 -2.56
CA ASN A 74 -5.18 -13.64 -3.34
C ASN A 74 -6.37 -13.30 -2.45
N ALA A 75 -6.66 -12.01 -2.20
CA ALA A 75 -7.85 -11.68 -1.41
C ALA A 75 -8.46 -10.29 -1.61
N LEU A 76 -7.77 -9.29 -2.17
CA LEU A 76 -8.40 -7.99 -2.44
C LEU A 76 -7.73 -7.32 -3.65
N GLN A 77 -8.53 -6.72 -4.54
CA GLN A 77 -7.99 -5.81 -5.53
C GLN A 77 -7.78 -4.44 -4.88
N ILE A 78 -6.53 -4.01 -4.82
CA ILE A 78 -6.09 -2.71 -4.34
C ILE A 78 -5.52 -1.97 -5.54
N ASP A 79 -6.05 -0.78 -5.81
CA ASP A 79 -5.69 0.04 -6.95
C ASP A 79 -4.75 1.19 -6.54
N TYR A 80 -4.13 1.81 -7.54
CA TYR A 80 -3.35 3.04 -7.37
C TYR A 80 -4.19 4.13 -6.69
N GLU A 81 -3.63 5.01 -5.86
CA GLU A 81 -4.30 6.04 -5.05
C GLU A 81 -5.29 5.56 -3.97
N ASP A 82 -5.53 4.25 -3.84
CA ASP A 82 -6.22 3.75 -2.65
C ASP A 82 -5.39 4.05 -1.40
N LYS A 83 -6.05 4.01 -0.24
CA LYS A 83 -5.40 4.38 1.01
C LYS A 83 -5.32 3.22 1.98
N PHE A 84 -4.20 3.17 2.68
CA PHE A 84 -4.05 2.42 3.91
C PHE A 84 -3.92 3.38 5.09
N GLU A 85 -4.41 2.97 6.25
CA GLU A 85 -4.09 3.61 7.51
C GLU A 85 -3.46 2.61 8.45
N PHE A 86 -2.32 3.00 9.00
CA PHE A 86 -1.53 2.21 9.94
C PHE A 86 -1.00 3.12 11.04
N ASN A 87 -1.22 2.76 12.29
CA ASN A 87 -0.87 3.56 13.47
C ASN A 87 -1.37 5.03 13.40
N GLY A 88 -2.61 5.22 12.90
CA GLY A 88 -3.23 6.55 12.76
C GLY A 88 -2.67 7.43 11.64
N VAL A 89 -1.75 6.91 10.83
CA VAL A 89 -1.15 7.60 9.68
C VAL A 89 -1.74 7.02 8.40
N LYS A 90 -2.16 7.90 7.49
CA LYS A 90 -2.67 7.52 6.17
C LYS A 90 -1.54 7.43 5.15
N TYR A 91 -1.62 6.45 4.28
CA TYR A 91 -0.66 6.14 3.24
C TYR A 91 -1.41 5.93 1.92
N VAL A 92 -0.95 6.56 0.85
CA VAL A 92 -1.56 6.48 -0.49
C VAL A 92 -0.75 5.51 -1.34
N VAL A 93 -1.41 4.53 -1.95
CA VAL A 93 -0.79 3.58 -2.87
C VAL A 93 -0.25 4.33 -4.09
N SER A 94 1.06 4.27 -4.30
CA SER A 94 1.73 4.98 -5.41
C SER A 94 2.49 4.05 -6.35
N MET A 95 2.71 2.80 -5.96
CA MET A 95 3.27 1.78 -6.84
C MET A 95 2.79 0.41 -6.40
N ILE A 96 2.41 -0.41 -7.38
CA ILE A 96 2.01 -1.80 -7.18
C ILE A 96 3.02 -2.67 -7.90
N LYS A 97 3.59 -3.64 -7.18
CA LYS A 97 4.45 -4.68 -7.75
C LYS A 97 3.82 -6.03 -7.49
N ASP A 98 3.25 -6.61 -8.52
CA ASP A 98 2.75 -7.97 -8.48
C ASP A 98 3.94 -8.93 -8.57
N MET A 99 4.19 -9.66 -7.48
CA MET A 99 5.22 -10.68 -7.37
C MET A 99 4.59 -12.03 -7.02
N MET A 100 3.31 -12.23 -7.33
CA MET A 100 2.58 -13.43 -6.93
C MET A 100 3.22 -14.70 -7.49
N PHE A 101 3.61 -14.68 -8.77
CA PHE A 101 4.28 -15.81 -9.42
C PHE A 101 5.70 -16.06 -8.87
N GLU A 102 6.45 -14.98 -8.61
CA GLU A 102 7.87 -15.07 -8.26
C GLU A 102 8.12 -15.25 -6.75
N ALA A 103 7.25 -14.71 -5.91
CA ALA A 103 7.49 -14.60 -4.47
C ALA A 103 6.23 -14.76 -3.60
N GLY A 104 5.06 -14.99 -4.19
CA GLY A 104 3.81 -15.29 -3.47
C GLY A 104 3.14 -14.08 -2.80
N PHE A 105 3.46 -12.85 -3.22
CA PHE A 105 2.84 -11.64 -2.69
C PHE A 105 2.67 -10.54 -3.73
N ILE A 106 1.77 -9.60 -3.46
CA ILE A 106 1.72 -8.28 -4.11
C ILE A 106 2.28 -7.25 -3.13
N ARG A 107 3.17 -6.38 -3.61
CA ARG A 107 3.74 -5.28 -2.81
C ARG A 107 3.16 -3.94 -3.24
N TYR A 108 2.61 -3.21 -2.28
CA TYR A 108 2.11 -1.85 -2.43
C TYR A 108 3.09 -0.89 -1.76
N VAL A 109 3.80 -0.09 -2.57
CA VAL A 109 4.62 1.01 -2.06
C VAL A 109 3.68 2.19 -1.86
N CYS A 110 3.60 2.70 -0.64
CA CYS A 110 2.63 3.72 -0.27
C CYS A 110 3.33 4.94 0.34
N LYS A 111 2.97 6.11 -0.18
CA LYS A 111 3.47 7.40 0.32
C LYS A 111 2.66 7.86 1.53
N LYS A 112 3.35 8.33 2.56
CA LYS A 112 2.69 8.97 3.71
C LYS A 112 1.90 10.20 3.22
N GLU A 113 0.63 10.26 3.59
CA GLU A 113 -0.20 11.43 3.33
C GLU A 113 0.20 12.54 4.31
N ILE A 114 0.89 13.57 3.79
CA ILE A 114 1.17 14.78 4.56
C ILE A 114 -0.10 15.61 4.55
N ARG A 115 -0.74 15.77 5.73
CA ARG A 115 -1.80 16.77 5.88
C ARG A 115 -1.18 18.13 5.58
N LYS A 116 -1.61 18.78 4.49
CA LYS A 116 -1.35 20.22 4.32
C LYS A 116 -2.11 20.91 5.46
N ILE A 117 -1.36 21.45 6.41
CA ILE A 117 -1.86 22.37 7.43
C ILE A 117 -2.15 23.70 6.74
#